data_AF-A0A954K858-F1
#
_entry.id   AF-A0A954K858-F1
#
_cell.length_a   1.000
_cell.length_b   1.000
_cell.length_c   1.000
_cell.angle_alpha   90.00
_cell.angle_beta   90.00
_cell.angle_gamma   90.00
#
_symmetry.space_group_name_H-M   'P 1'
#
loop_
_entity.id
_entity.type
_entity.pdbx_description
1 polymer ?
#
loop_
_entity_poly.entity_id
_entity_poly.type
_entity_poly.pdbx_seq_one_letter_code
_entity_poly.pdbx_strand_id
1 'polypeptide(L)'
;LAAKERPKLWNRDLSSPGAYAKSIAGKQTELSNMLGMTDPLVAGRISYIGDAASQPSSEFTLYEVSWPTLDDMQGTGLLLIPEGAIRGDIVAIPEADQIPEDLVYAKNPADAYARQLVRSGFRVLIPTLINRETNQWKMSNREWAHRPSFELGRTLAGYETQKVLAGVSILKQTSQDEKRPLGVIGWGEGGRLALYAAALDPRIDAAAVCGYFSSRQFLWEEPADRNVFGLLKVFGDAEIASLVAPRTLIIESGKYPEFGFRTTAWGELEVKQDGYAPLKGKPGRLLVPDKDEVKTEVARAREFTAALKPQAPTLTLVDSQVPVSQETLTAFVKSLAPDAKLAEPYQTPELKSREQANKRHDEQLAEILRHNQRLLQLAYETRIEFMKDLKTDSLENFEKSVEPYRKIFRDEVIGSFDLALLPDNARSRKYQVGPKTISYEVEMDVFPEVTAYGILTLPKDMKLDGSEQRPVVVCQHGLEGRPQHTVGEEGYRAYKSFATHLAERGFITFAPQNAYVLLDRFRTLQFKSQSIGRSVFSIAVPKHQQITNWLST
;
A
#
# COMPACT_ATOMS: atom_id res chain seq x y z
N LEU A 1 -0.88 -16.82 -10.60
CA LEU A 1 0.33 -17.54 -10.14
C LEU A 1 0.66 -17.22 -8.69
N ALA A 2 0.91 -15.95 -8.32
CA ALA A 2 1.24 -15.56 -6.94
C ALA A 2 0.33 -16.20 -5.86
N ALA A 3 -0.99 -16.12 -6.00
CA ALA A 3 -1.93 -16.75 -5.07
C ALA A 3 -1.75 -18.28 -4.92
N LYS A 4 -1.37 -18.99 -5.99
CA LYS A 4 -1.11 -20.45 -5.97
C LYS A 4 0.22 -20.79 -5.29
N GLU A 5 1.21 -19.91 -5.39
CA GLU A 5 2.55 -20.11 -4.82
C GLU A 5 2.64 -19.66 -3.36
N ARG A 6 1.77 -18.73 -2.94
CA ARG A 6 1.74 -18.14 -1.59
C ARG A 6 1.80 -19.20 -0.47
N PRO A 7 1.05 -20.32 -0.49
CA PRO A 7 1.11 -21.31 0.59
C PRO A 7 2.52 -21.85 0.86
N LYS A 8 3.39 -21.93 -0.16
CA LYS A 8 4.77 -22.43 -0.02
C LYS A 8 5.67 -21.48 0.78
N LEU A 9 5.24 -20.23 0.97
CA LEU A 9 5.99 -19.22 1.73
C LEU A 9 5.69 -19.26 3.23
N TRP A 10 4.81 -20.15 3.69
CA TRP A 10 4.35 -20.23 5.07
C TRP A 10 4.71 -21.57 5.69
N ASN A 11 5.22 -21.54 6.92
CA ASN A 11 5.50 -22.73 7.73
C ASN A 11 4.86 -22.54 9.12
N ARG A 12 3.60 -22.96 9.27
CA ARG A 12 2.81 -22.76 10.49
C ARG A 12 2.97 -23.96 11.43
N ASP A 13 3.29 -23.69 12.68
CA ASP A 13 3.28 -24.70 13.74
C ASP A 13 1.96 -24.62 14.53
N LEU A 14 1.08 -25.59 14.31
CA LEU A 14 -0.26 -25.61 14.92
C LEU A 14 -0.31 -26.43 16.23
N SER A 15 0.83 -26.84 16.78
CA SER A 15 0.88 -27.72 17.96
C SER A 15 0.38 -27.07 19.25
N SER A 16 0.57 -25.75 19.39
CA SER A 16 0.13 -24.95 20.54
C SER A 16 0.10 -23.46 20.17
N PRO A 17 -0.57 -22.59 20.95
CA PRO A 17 -0.62 -21.17 20.64
C PRO A 17 0.75 -20.49 20.71
N GLY A 18 1.62 -20.92 21.63
CA GLY A 18 3.00 -20.42 21.73
C GLY A 18 3.87 -20.85 20.55
N ALA A 19 3.75 -22.11 20.12
CA ALA A 19 4.46 -22.59 18.92
C ALA A 19 3.97 -21.88 17.66
N TYR A 20 2.66 -21.66 17.55
CA TYR A 20 2.06 -20.91 16.46
C TYR A 20 2.61 -19.48 16.39
N ALA A 21 2.53 -18.73 17.49
CA ALA A 21 3.06 -17.37 17.58
C ALA A 21 4.54 -17.30 17.15
N LYS A 22 5.36 -18.25 17.60
CA LYS A 22 6.78 -18.34 17.19
C LYS A 22 6.94 -18.61 15.70
N SER A 23 6.12 -19.50 15.13
CA SER A 23 6.19 -19.87 13.71
C SER A 23 5.77 -18.73 12.76
N ILE A 24 4.88 -17.84 13.20
CA ILE A 24 4.38 -16.72 12.40
C ILE A 24 5.11 -15.40 12.65
N ALA A 25 5.98 -15.30 13.66
CA ALA A 25 6.67 -14.06 14.02
C ALA A 25 7.42 -13.43 12.82
N GLY A 26 8.12 -14.24 12.02
CA GLY A 26 8.80 -13.76 10.81
C GLY A 26 7.84 -13.16 9.77
N LYS A 27 6.59 -13.64 9.71
CA LYS A 27 5.54 -13.10 8.84
C LYS A 27 4.95 -11.80 9.36
N GLN A 28 4.88 -11.62 10.68
CA GLN A 28 4.53 -10.33 11.27
C GLN A 28 5.61 -9.28 10.96
N THR A 29 6.90 -9.64 11.09
CA THR A 29 8.01 -8.77 10.68
C THR A 29 7.96 -8.45 9.19
N GLU A 30 7.71 -9.45 8.33
CA GLU A 30 7.58 -9.25 6.88
C GLU A 30 6.42 -8.30 6.53
N LEU A 31 5.25 -8.46 7.16
CA LEU A 31 4.12 -7.54 6.99
C LEU A 31 4.45 -6.12 7.47
N SER A 32 5.07 -5.98 8.64
CA SER A 32 5.52 -4.69 9.19
C SER A 32 6.46 -3.97 8.22
N ASN A 33 7.43 -4.69 7.65
CA ASN A 33 8.37 -4.16 6.67
C ASN A 33 7.68 -3.76 5.36
N MET A 34 6.73 -4.56 4.86
CA MET A 34 5.95 -4.23 3.67
C MET A 34 5.09 -2.96 3.85
N LEU A 35 4.55 -2.75 5.05
CA LEU A 35 3.84 -1.51 5.40
C LEU A 35 4.79 -0.32 5.60
N GLY A 36 6.10 -0.57 5.69
CA GLY A 36 7.14 0.42 5.89
C GLY A 36 7.26 0.94 7.32
N MET A 37 6.80 0.14 8.29
CA MET A 37 6.89 0.43 9.72
C MET A 37 8.28 0.07 10.23
N THR A 38 9.29 0.79 9.74
CA THR A 38 10.72 0.52 10.01
C THR A 38 11.25 1.28 11.22
N ASP A 39 10.64 2.42 11.53
CA ASP A 39 11.01 3.25 12.67
C ASP A 39 10.29 2.77 13.95
N PRO A 40 10.99 2.66 15.10
CA PRO A 40 10.35 2.25 16.35
C PRO A 40 9.39 3.32 16.85
N LEU A 41 8.35 2.89 17.58
CA LEU A 41 7.45 3.82 18.26
C LEU A 41 8.21 4.59 19.35
N VAL A 42 7.94 5.88 19.46
CA VAL A 42 8.50 6.73 20.51
C VAL A 42 7.68 6.60 21.79
N ALA A 43 8.35 6.34 22.90
CA ALA A 43 7.71 6.34 24.22
C ALA A 43 7.31 7.76 24.61
N GLY A 44 6.11 7.92 25.15
CA GLY A 44 5.54 9.22 25.46
C GLY A 44 4.44 9.16 26.50
N ARG A 45 3.75 10.30 26.68
CA ARG A 45 2.51 10.40 27.45
C ARG A 45 1.44 11.00 26.57
N ILE A 46 0.19 10.68 26.88
CA ILE A 46 -0.96 11.33 26.28
C ILE A 46 -1.02 12.79 26.73
N SER A 47 -1.32 13.68 25.79
CA SER A 47 -1.57 15.09 26.03
C SER A 47 -3.06 15.36 25.89
N TYR A 48 -3.64 16.04 26.87
CA TYR A 48 -5.02 16.51 26.84
C TYR A 48 -5.00 17.93 26.27
N ILE A 49 -5.43 18.07 25.02
CA ILE A 49 -5.39 19.35 24.28
C ILE A 49 -6.54 20.26 24.75
N GLY A 50 -7.63 19.67 25.25
CA GLY A 50 -8.74 20.35 25.93
C GLY A 50 -9.89 19.40 26.25
N ASP A 51 -10.86 19.88 27.04
CA ASP A 51 -12.18 19.25 27.16
C ASP A 51 -12.90 19.45 25.82
N ALA A 52 -13.10 18.37 25.07
CA ALA A 52 -13.75 18.48 23.77
C ALA A 52 -15.26 18.66 24.00
N ALA A 53 -15.66 19.90 24.26
CA ALA A 53 -17.04 20.24 24.54
C ALA A 53 -17.45 21.52 23.80
N SER A 54 -17.60 21.42 22.48
CA SER A 54 -18.72 22.14 21.86
C SER A 54 -20.07 21.51 22.27
N GLN A 55 -20.04 20.25 22.76
CA GLN A 55 -21.18 19.46 23.24
C GLN A 55 -20.82 18.52 24.41
N PRO A 56 -20.96 18.95 25.67
CA PRO A 56 -20.73 18.09 26.83
C PRO A 56 -21.72 16.92 26.88
N SER A 57 -21.29 15.81 27.49
CA SER A 57 -22.12 14.63 27.78
C SER A 57 -22.21 14.44 29.29
N SER A 58 -23.38 14.05 29.80
CA SER A 58 -23.55 13.68 31.21
C SER A 58 -23.28 12.18 31.46
N GLU A 59 -23.00 11.40 30.41
CA GLU A 59 -22.85 9.93 30.48
C GLU A 59 -21.38 9.47 30.43
N PHE A 60 -20.47 10.33 29.99
CA PHE A 60 -19.05 10.06 29.84
C PHE A 60 -18.28 11.38 29.66
N THR A 61 -16.99 11.35 29.97
CA THR A 61 -16.08 12.47 29.70
C THR A 61 -15.42 12.32 28.33
N LEU A 62 -15.28 13.41 27.57
CA LEU A 62 -14.68 13.41 26.24
C LEU A 62 -13.54 14.44 26.17
N TYR A 63 -12.36 13.97 25.80
CA TYR A 63 -11.16 14.78 25.63
C TYR A 63 -10.69 14.79 24.20
N GLU A 64 -10.19 15.94 23.75
CA GLU A 64 -9.28 15.96 22.60
C GLU A 64 -7.87 15.61 23.07
N VAL A 65 -7.23 14.68 22.38
CA VAL A 65 -5.95 14.13 22.81
C VAL A 65 -4.95 14.03 21.66
N SER A 66 -3.67 14.13 22.01
CA SER A 66 -2.56 13.67 21.16
C SER A 66 -1.63 12.74 21.91
N TRP A 67 -0.88 11.93 21.16
CA TRP A 67 0.14 11.04 21.71
C TRP A 67 1.33 10.88 20.76
N PRO A 68 2.57 10.79 21.27
CA PRO A 68 3.74 10.53 20.44
C PRO A 68 3.64 9.21 19.68
N THR A 69 4.12 9.20 18.44
CA THR A 69 4.09 8.00 17.57
C THR A 69 5.47 7.72 17.00
N LEU A 70 6.01 8.63 16.19
CA LEU A 70 7.39 8.62 15.71
C LEU A 70 8.09 9.91 16.16
N ASP A 71 9.40 10.02 15.94
CA ASP A 71 10.27 11.10 16.42
C ASP A 71 9.65 12.51 16.28
N ASP A 72 9.14 12.84 15.09
CA ASP A 72 8.48 14.11 14.80
C ASP A 72 7.01 13.93 14.39
N MET A 73 6.36 12.84 14.83
CA MET A 73 4.95 12.54 14.54
C MET A 73 4.12 12.20 15.78
N GLN A 74 2.85 12.58 15.76
CA GLN A 74 1.86 12.28 16.78
C GLN A 74 0.58 11.65 16.20
N GLY A 75 -0.05 10.79 16.99
CA GLY A 75 -1.46 10.49 16.81
C GLY A 75 -2.29 11.59 17.45
N THR A 76 -3.40 11.95 16.81
CA THR A 76 -4.39 12.88 17.38
C THR A 76 -5.78 12.28 17.24
N GLY A 77 -6.70 12.68 18.11
CA GLY A 77 -8.03 12.10 18.12
C GLY A 77 -8.85 12.49 19.34
N LEU A 78 -9.84 11.66 19.65
CA LEU A 78 -10.71 11.80 20.82
C LEU A 78 -10.50 10.64 21.79
N LEU A 79 -10.57 10.93 23.10
CA LEU A 79 -10.61 9.93 24.16
C LEU A 79 -11.92 10.08 24.93
N LEU A 80 -12.73 9.02 24.94
CA LEU A 80 -13.97 8.92 25.69
C LEU A 80 -13.75 8.03 26.91
N ILE A 81 -14.06 8.55 28.09
CA ILE A 81 -13.90 7.85 29.37
C ILE A 81 -15.29 7.66 30.00
N PRO A 82 -15.71 6.41 30.27
CA PRO A 82 -17.02 6.15 30.86
C PRO A 82 -17.06 6.63 32.30
N GLU A 83 -18.26 6.97 32.77
CA GLU A 83 -18.48 7.16 34.20
C GLU A 83 -18.36 5.82 34.94
N GLY A 84 -17.60 5.79 36.03
CA GLY A 84 -17.41 4.60 36.86
C GLY A 84 -16.28 3.66 36.41
N ALA A 85 -16.44 2.36 36.69
CA ALA A 85 -15.39 1.37 36.47
C ALA A 85 -15.22 1.03 34.99
N ILE A 86 -13.99 1.13 34.48
CA ILE A 86 -13.63 0.83 33.09
C ILE A 86 -13.48 -0.70 32.93
N ARG A 87 -14.31 -1.29 32.07
CA ARG A 87 -14.32 -2.73 31.76
C ARG A 87 -13.19 -3.16 30.83
N GLY A 88 -12.79 -2.26 29.94
CA GLY A 88 -11.81 -2.53 28.89
C GLY A 88 -11.46 -1.25 28.14
N ASP A 89 -10.39 -1.33 27.36
CA ASP A 89 -9.93 -0.27 26.47
C ASP A 89 -10.25 -0.63 25.02
N ILE A 90 -10.66 0.34 24.21
CA ILE A 90 -10.95 0.11 22.79
C ILE A 90 -10.29 1.22 21.96
N VAL A 91 -9.62 0.85 20.87
CA VAL A 91 -9.31 1.78 19.78
C VAL A 91 -10.39 1.63 18.70
N ALA A 92 -11.23 2.65 18.52
CA ALA A 92 -12.30 2.68 17.52
C ALA A 92 -11.83 3.53 16.33
N ILE A 93 -11.54 2.89 15.21
CA ILE A 93 -10.90 3.51 14.04
C ILE A 93 -11.98 3.88 13.01
N PRO A 94 -12.14 5.17 12.67
CA PRO A 94 -13.15 5.61 11.72
C PRO A 94 -12.83 5.14 10.28
N GLU A 95 -13.82 5.24 9.39
CA GLU A 95 -13.53 5.28 7.95
C GLU A 95 -12.71 6.56 7.64
N ALA A 96 -11.87 6.57 6.61
CA ALA A 96 -11.04 7.74 6.31
C ALA A 96 -11.83 9.04 6.03
N ASP A 97 -13.07 8.95 5.54
CA ASP A 97 -13.93 10.11 5.31
C ASP A 97 -14.84 10.44 6.51
N GLN A 98 -14.71 9.69 7.61
CA GLN A 98 -15.34 9.98 8.91
C GLN A 98 -14.34 10.70 9.82
N ILE A 99 -14.78 11.81 10.42
CA ILE A 99 -14.02 12.43 11.52
C ILE A 99 -14.30 11.69 12.83
N PRO A 100 -13.39 11.73 13.83
CA PRO A 100 -13.62 11.08 15.12
C PRO A 100 -14.96 11.43 15.78
N GLU A 101 -15.41 12.67 15.63
CA GLU A 101 -16.69 13.16 16.15
C GLU A 101 -17.89 12.46 15.53
N ASP A 102 -17.80 11.97 14.29
CA ASP A 102 -18.91 11.25 13.65
C ASP A 102 -19.19 9.94 14.40
N LEU A 103 -18.17 9.30 15.00
CA LEU A 103 -18.31 8.10 15.82
C LEU A 103 -18.97 8.37 17.18
N VAL A 104 -19.18 9.64 17.52
CA VAL A 104 -19.79 10.08 18.79
C VAL A 104 -21.16 10.74 18.56
N TYR A 105 -21.26 11.58 17.53
CA TYR A 105 -22.36 12.52 17.31
C TYR A 105 -23.11 12.33 15.98
N ALA A 106 -22.89 11.22 15.26
CA ALA A 106 -23.61 10.98 14.01
C ALA A 106 -25.13 10.92 14.22
N LYS A 107 -25.87 11.47 13.23
CA LYS A 107 -27.33 11.40 13.18
C LYS A 107 -27.82 9.96 13.03
N ASN A 108 -27.10 9.16 12.24
CA ASN A 108 -27.36 7.75 12.08
C ASN A 108 -26.70 6.99 13.25
N PRO A 109 -27.49 6.33 14.12
CA PRO A 109 -26.94 5.65 15.29
C PRO A 109 -25.91 4.56 14.96
N ALA A 110 -25.97 3.96 13.76
CA ALA A 110 -25.00 2.96 13.32
C ALA A 110 -23.58 3.55 13.16
N ASP A 111 -23.46 4.84 12.85
CA ASP A 111 -22.17 5.51 12.70
C ASP A 111 -21.61 5.96 14.07
N ALA A 112 -22.47 6.20 15.08
CA ALA A 112 -22.10 6.67 16.41
C ALA A 112 -21.68 5.54 17.40
N TYR A 113 -21.02 4.49 16.89
CA TYR A 113 -20.74 3.29 17.69
C TYR A 113 -19.73 3.51 18.82
N ALA A 114 -18.82 4.49 18.74
CA ALA A 114 -17.90 4.78 19.85
C ALA A 114 -18.65 5.33 21.07
N ARG A 115 -19.73 6.11 20.86
CA ARG A 115 -20.63 6.53 21.93
C ARG A 115 -21.31 5.32 22.59
N GLN A 116 -21.75 4.35 21.80
CA GLN A 116 -22.37 3.13 22.33
C GLN A 116 -21.37 2.30 23.16
N LEU A 117 -20.12 2.20 22.68
CA LEU A 117 -19.04 1.49 23.38
C LEU A 117 -18.68 2.15 24.72
N VAL A 118 -18.55 3.49 24.78
CA VAL A 118 -18.27 4.16 26.07
C VAL A 118 -19.42 3.98 27.05
N ARG A 119 -20.68 4.09 26.59
CA ARG A 119 -21.86 3.84 27.43
C ARG A 119 -21.98 2.39 27.89
N SER A 120 -21.25 1.47 27.25
CA SER A 120 -21.14 0.06 27.65
C SER A 120 -20.02 -0.17 28.69
N GLY A 121 -19.34 0.88 29.16
CA GLY A 121 -18.31 0.83 30.20
C GLY A 121 -16.88 0.67 29.69
N PHE A 122 -16.63 0.94 28.40
CA PHE A 122 -15.29 0.88 27.82
C PHE A 122 -14.68 2.27 27.68
N ARG A 123 -13.37 2.41 27.88
CA ARG A 123 -12.66 3.64 27.50
C ARG A 123 -12.28 3.54 26.03
N VAL A 124 -12.62 4.56 25.24
CA VAL A 124 -12.53 4.50 23.78
C VAL A 124 -11.61 5.60 23.25
N LEU A 125 -10.56 5.21 22.53
CA LEU A 125 -9.68 6.11 21.79
C LEU A 125 -10.06 6.09 20.31
N ILE A 126 -10.25 7.26 19.71
CA ILE A 126 -10.68 7.41 18.31
C ILE A 126 -9.62 8.23 17.56
N PRO A 127 -8.75 7.62 16.73
CA PRO A 127 -7.75 8.36 15.98
C PRO A 127 -8.36 9.11 14.79
N THR A 128 -7.81 10.28 14.47
CA THR A 128 -8.05 10.98 13.20
C THR A 128 -7.24 10.29 12.08
N LEU A 129 -7.89 10.03 10.93
CA LEU A 129 -7.27 9.54 9.70
C LEU A 129 -7.20 10.65 8.62
N ILE A 130 -6.39 10.44 7.58
CA ILE A 130 -6.33 11.35 6.43
C ILE A 130 -7.53 11.10 5.50
N ASN A 131 -8.29 12.14 5.15
CA ASN A 131 -9.49 12.02 4.34
C ASN A 131 -9.21 11.84 2.82
N ARG A 132 -10.23 11.52 2.02
CA ARG A 132 -10.11 11.37 0.56
C ARG A 132 -10.55 12.60 -0.23
N GLU A 133 -10.73 13.74 0.43
CA GLU A 133 -11.08 14.98 -0.25
C GLU A 133 -10.02 15.35 -1.30
N THR A 134 -10.49 15.96 -2.40
CA THR A 134 -9.60 16.42 -3.46
C THR A 134 -8.93 17.72 -3.03
N ASN A 135 -7.60 17.73 -3.03
CA ASN A 135 -6.79 18.88 -2.65
C ASN A 135 -6.56 19.86 -3.81
N GLN A 136 -5.86 20.95 -3.51
CA GLN A 136 -5.49 21.98 -4.50
C GLN A 136 -4.67 21.47 -5.70
N TRP A 137 -4.01 20.32 -5.57
CA TRP A 137 -3.24 19.67 -6.64
C TRP A 137 -4.09 18.71 -7.49
N LYS A 138 -5.41 18.71 -7.28
CA LYS A 138 -6.40 17.86 -7.95
C LYS A 138 -6.17 16.37 -7.71
N MET A 139 -5.69 16.01 -6.52
CA MET A 139 -5.41 14.65 -6.03
C MET A 139 -6.17 14.42 -4.73
N SER A 140 -6.50 13.18 -4.35
CA SER A 140 -6.98 12.93 -2.99
C SER A 140 -5.90 13.23 -1.95
N ASN A 141 -6.28 13.70 -0.75
CA ASN A 141 -5.35 13.92 0.35
C ASN A 141 -4.57 12.64 0.72
N ARG A 142 -5.23 11.47 0.71
CA ARG A 142 -4.57 10.17 0.94
C ARG A 142 -3.50 9.85 -0.10
N GLU A 143 -3.80 9.99 -1.40
CA GLU A 143 -2.80 9.74 -2.45
C GLU A 143 -1.65 10.75 -2.35
N TRP A 144 -1.96 12.02 -2.07
CA TRP A 144 -0.95 13.06 -1.88
C TRP A 144 0.03 12.76 -0.75
N ALA A 145 -0.45 12.22 0.37
CA ALA A 145 0.40 11.77 1.48
C ALA A 145 1.13 10.45 1.15
N HIS A 146 0.46 9.51 0.47
CA HIS A 146 1.00 8.19 0.18
C HIS A 146 2.18 8.23 -0.79
N ARG A 147 2.10 9.00 -1.88
CA ARG A 147 3.13 9.00 -2.94
C ARG A 147 4.55 9.30 -2.43
N PRO A 148 4.82 10.39 -1.69
CA PRO A 148 6.16 10.64 -1.15
C PRO A 148 6.56 9.58 -0.11
N SER A 149 5.61 9.03 0.65
CA SER A 149 5.88 7.94 1.60
C SER A 149 6.37 6.69 0.87
N PHE A 150 5.73 6.33 -0.24
CA PHE A 150 6.02 5.13 -1.03
C PHE A 150 7.44 5.14 -1.61
N GLU A 151 7.91 6.28 -2.12
CA GLU A 151 9.28 6.45 -2.62
C GLU A 151 10.35 6.26 -1.53
N LEU A 152 9.96 6.44 -0.25
CA LEU A 152 10.81 6.25 0.91
C LEU A 152 10.65 4.85 1.54
N GLY A 153 9.98 3.91 0.87
CA GLY A 153 9.70 2.57 1.40
C GLY A 153 8.68 2.55 2.53
N ARG A 154 7.83 3.59 2.62
CA ARG A 154 6.75 3.73 3.61
C ARG A 154 5.37 3.69 2.97
N THR A 155 4.34 3.49 3.77
CA THR A 155 2.96 3.61 3.30
C THR A 155 2.14 4.46 4.27
N LEU A 156 1.13 5.16 3.75
CA LEU A 156 0.16 5.87 4.60
C LEU A 156 -0.50 4.91 5.61
N ALA A 157 -0.82 3.69 5.17
CA ALA A 157 -1.36 2.66 6.05
C ALA A 157 -0.37 2.25 7.16
N GLY A 158 0.93 2.22 6.87
CA GLY A 158 1.98 1.98 7.87
C GLY A 158 2.00 3.06 8.94
N TYR A 159 2.00 4.34 8.54
CA TYR A 159 1.93 5.45 9.49
C TYR A 159 0.66 5.43 10.32
N GLU A 160 -0.52 5.27 9.72
CA GLU A 160 -1.78 5.22 10.45
C GLU A 160 -1.87 3.97 11.36
N THR A 161 -1.31 2.82 10.94
CA THR A 161 -1.18 1.63 11.81
C THR A 161 -0.26 1.92 13.00
N GLN A 162 0.89 2.56 12.80
CA GLN A 162 1.77 2.98 13.89
C GLN A 162 1.07 3.95 14.86
N LYS A 163 0.23 4.86 14.34
CA LYS A 163 -0.62 5.74 15.17
C LYS A 163 -1.56 4.95 16.07
N VAL A 164 -2.19 3.90 15.53
CA VAL A 164 -3.03 2.96 16.30
C VAL A 164 -2.21 2.20 17.35
N LEU A 165 -1.05 1.62 16.99
CA LEU A 165 -0.21 0.86 17.92
C LEU A 165 0.39 1.72 19.06
N ALA A 166 0.69 2.99 18.78
CA ALA A 166 1.05 3.93 19.83
C ALA A 166 -0.16 4.21 20.74
N GLY A 167 -1.36 4.35 20.18
CA GLY A 167 -2.61 4.48 20.94
C GLY A 167 -2.86 3.30 21.88
N VAL A 168 -2.61 2.07 21.42
CA VAL A 168 -2.62 0.85 22.26
C VAL A 168 -1.65 0.97 23.44
N SER A 169 -0.43 1.46 23.17
CA SER A 169 0.60 1.64 24.20
C SER A 169 0.17 2.68 25.25
N ILE A 170 -0.44 3.78 24.81
CA ILE A 170 -0.97 4.84 25.68
C ILE A 170 -2.12 4.35 26.55
N LEU A 171 -3.05 3.58 25.98
CA LEU A 171 -4.18 3.02 26.74
C LEU A 171 -3.65 2.07 27.82
N LYS A 172 -2.75 1.14 27.49
CA LYS A 172 -2.13 0.25 28.47
C LYS A 172 -1.35 1.02 29.56
N GLN A 173 -0.56 2.03 29.18
CA GLN A 173 0.19 2.85 30.13
C GLN A 173 -0.71 3.60 31.12
N THR A 174 -1.86 4.09 30.66
CA THR A 174 -2.80 4.88 31.46
C THR A 174 -3.89 4.05 32.12
N SER A 175 -3.97 2.75 31.83
CA SER A 175 -5.01 1.85 32.34
C SER A 175 -4.97 1.72 33.86
N GLN A 176 -3.77 1.80 34.48
CA GLN A 176 -3.51 1.40 35.87
C GLN A 176 -3.84 -0.08 36.18
N ASP A 177 -4.28 -0.84 35.17
CA ASP A 177 -4.52 -2.27 35.19
C ASP A 177 -3.89 -2.90 33.94
N GLU A 178 -2.75 -3.59 34.12
CA GLU A 178 -2.03 -4.25 33.03
C GLU A 178 -2.84 -5.38 32.38
N LYS A 179 -3.79 -5.96 33.12
CA LYS A 179 -4.63 -7.07 32.65
C LYS A 179 -5.93 -6.59 32.00
N ARG A 180 -6.19 -5.28 31.98
CA ARG A 180 -7.38 -4.73 31.33
C ARG A 180 -7.45 -5.17 29.86
N PRO A 181 -8.56 -5.79 29.43
CA PRO A 181 -8.72 -6.24 28.06
C PRO A 181 -8.72 -5.04 27.10
N LEU A 182 -8.07 -5.20 25.95
CA LEU A 182 -7.95 -4.17 24.93
C LEU A 182 -8.44 -4.70 23.58
N GLY A 183 -9.35 -3.95 22.95
CA GLY A 183 -9.86 -4.26 21.63
C GLY A 183 -9.53 -3.20 20.58
N VAL A 184 -9.64 -3.59 19.32
CA VAL A 184 -9.61 -2.67 18.17
C VAL A 184 -10.82 -2.95 17.27
N ILE A 185 -11.50 -1.90 16.82
CA ILE A 185 -12.64 -2.02 15.90
C ILE A 185 -12.54 -0.93 14.84
N GLY A 186 -12.99 -1.20 13.62
CA GLY A 186 -13.14 -0.15 12.62
C GLY A 186 -13.92 -0.58 11.39
N TRP A 187 -14.33 0.41 10.59
CA TRP A 187 -15.07 0.22 9.35
C TRP A 187 -14.33 0.81 8.15
N GLY A 188 -14.30 0.09 7.02
CA GLY A 188 -13.61 0.55 5.80
C GLY A 188 -12.09 0.62 5.98
N GLU A 189 -11.47 1.81 5.82
CA GLU A 189 -10.05 1.97 6.20
C GLU A 189 -9.82 1.64 7.68
N GLY A 190 -10.76 1.98 8.56
CA GLY A 190 -10.66 1.61 9.96
C GLY A 190 -10.63 0.10 10.15
N GLY A 191 -11.39 -0.65 9.36
CA GLY A 191 -11.38 -2.12 9.35
C GLY A 191 -10.04 -2.68 8.87
N ARG A 192 -9.46 -2.09 7.83
CA ARG A 192 -8.11 -2.41 7.35
C ARG A 192 -7.04 -2.21 8.43
N LEU A 193 -7.04 -1.03 9.04
CA LEU A 193 -6.08 -0.69 10.08
C LEU A 193 -6.29 -1.54 11.34
N ALA A 194 -7.53 -1.90 11.69
CA ALA A 194 -7.84 -2.83 12.77
C ALA A 194 -7.24 -4.21 12.50
N LEU A 195 -7.37 -4.74 11.28
CA LEU A 195 -6.78 -6.01 10.88
C LEU A 195 -5.25 -5.98 10.97
N TYR A 196 -4.62 -4.93 10.44
CA TYR A 196 -3.16 -4.78 10.49
C TYR A 196 -2.63 -4.61 11.92
N ALA A 197 -3.28 -3.76 12.73
CA ALA A 197 -2.91 -3.58 14.12
C ALA A 197 -3.02 -4.89 14.91
N ALA A 198 -4.15 -5.60 14.77
CA ALA A 198 -4.36 -6.89 15.43
C ALA A 198 -3.33 -7.95 14.99
N ALA A 199 -2.96 -7.97 13.71
CA ALA A 199 -1.95 -8.89 13.18
C ALA A 199 -0.54 -8.59 13.71
N LEU A 200 -0.21 -7.33 14.00
CA LEU A 200 1.14 -6.89 14.35
C LEU A 200 1.38 -6.69 15.85
N ASP A 201 0.33 -6.48 16.65
CA ASP A 201 0.47 -6.23 18.08
C ASP A 201 -0.25 -7.30 18.91
N PRO A 202 0.49 -8.19 19.61
CA PRO A 202 -0.09 -9.25 20.41
C PRO A 202 -0.83 -8.75 21.66
N ARG A 203 -0.71 -7.46 22.02
CA ARG A 203 -1.39 -6.86 23.18
C ARG A 203 -2.88 -6.56 22.95
N ILE A 204 -3.35 -6.68 21.72
CA ILE A 204 -4.75 -6.49 21.33
C ILE A 204 -5.48 -7.83 21.50
N ASP A 205 -6.41 -7.91 22.44
CA ASP A 205 -7.11 -9.14 22.83
C ASP A 205 -8.23 -9.54 21.85
N ALA A 206 -8.89 -8.56 21.23
CA ALA A 206 -9.91 -8.78 20.22
C ALA A 206 -9.91 -7.71 19.12
N ALA A 207 -10.29 -8.11 17.90
CA ALA A 207 -10.44 -7.21 16.77
C ALA A 207 -11.78 -7.41 16.06
N ALA A 208 -12.45 -6.31 15.68
CA ALA A 208 -13.61 -6.32 14.80
C ALA A 208 -13.30 -5.54 13.51
N VAL A 209 -13.36 -6.24 12.38
CA VAL A 209 -13.02 -5.73 11.04
C VAL A 209 -14.29 -5.66 10.22
N CYS A 210 -14.81 -4.44 10.05
CA CYS A 210 -16.07 -4.20 9.34
C CYS A 210 -15.80 -3.58 7.95
N GLY A 211 -16.50 -4.07 6.92
CA GLY A 211 -16.51 -3.42 5.60
C GLY A 211 -15.14 -3.30 4.92
N TYR A 212 -14.26 -4.29 5.12
CA TYR A 212 -12.91 -4.31 4.50
C TYR A 212 -12.51 -5.66 3.89
N PHE A 213 -12.70 -6.75 4.65
CA PHE A 213 -12.13 -8.06 4.38
C PHE A 213 -12.56 -8.65 3.03
N SER A 214 -11.61 -9.07 2.18
CA SER A 214 -11.86 -9.75 0.89
C SER A 214 -10.64 -10.51 0.34
N SER A 215 -10.74 -11.10 -0.86
CA SER A 215 -9.61 -11.81 -1.48
C SER A 215 -8.47 -10.89 -1.94
N ARG A 216 -8.76 -9.59 -2.10
CA ARG A 216 -7.85 -8.50 -2.54
C ARG A 216 -7.20 -8.72 -3.92
N GLN A 217 -7.68 -9.65 -4.75
CA GLN A 217 -7.02 -10.00 -6.03
C GLN A 217 -6.98 -8.83 -7.03
N PHE A 218 -7.88 -7.85 -6.87
CA PHE A 218 -7.95 -6.64 -7.69
C PHE A 218 -7.39 -5.40 -6.98
N LEU A 219 -6.43 -5.57 -6.06
CA LEU A 219 -5.77 -4.46 -5.31
C LEU A 219 -5.32 -3.30 -6.22
N TRP A 220 -4.95 -3.59 -7.47
CA TRP A 220 -4.51 -2.60 -8.43
C TRP A 220 -5.62 -1.64 -8.89
N GLU A 221 -6.90 -2.01 -8.75
CA GLU A 221 -8.06 -1.14 -9.01
C GLU A 221 -8.36 -0.18 -7.86
N GLU A 222 -7.78 -0.40 -6.69
CA GLU A 222 -8.01 0.44 -5.53
C GLU A 222 -7.25 1.77 -5.60
N PRO A 223 -7.65 2.78 -4.80
CA PRO A 223 -6.90 4.02 -4.67
C PRO A 223 -5.41 3.78 -4.37
N ALA A 224 -4.55 4.69 -4.84
CA ALA A 224 -3.10 4.54 -4.73
C ALA A 224 -2.62 4.35 -3.28
N ASP A 225 -3.32 4.92 -2.29
CA ASP A 225 -2.98 4.79 -0.87
C ASP A 225 -3.16 3.38 -0.28
N ARG A 226 -3.87 2.51 -1.00
CA ARG A 226 -3.98 1.07 -0.65
C ARG A 226 -2.88 0.21 -1.25
N ASN A 227 -2.02 0.77 -2.10
CA ASN A 227 -0.91 0.04 -2.70
C ASN A 227 0.14 -0.33 -1.64
N VAL A 228 0.57 -1.59 -1.65
CA VAL A 228 1.64 -2.11 -0.81
C VAL A 228 2.50 -3.02 -1.68
N PHE A 229 3.79 -2.70 -1.81
CA PHE A 229 4.69 -3.42 -2.70
C PHE A 229 4.88 -4.86 -2.23
N GLY A 230 4.56 -5.83 -3.08
CA GLY A 230 4.75 -7.24 -2.77
C GLY A 230 3.66 -7.89 -1.92
N LEU A 231 2.62 -7.16 -1.50
CA LEU A 231 1.64 -7.70 -0.55
C LEU A 231 1.05 -9.03 -1.02
N LEU A 232 0.50 -9.09 -2.24
CA LEU A 232 -0.17 -10.28 -2.77
C LEU A 232 0.77 -11.45 -3.07
N LYS A 233 2.09 -11.24 -3.04
CA LYS A 233 3.08 -12.33 -3.12
C LYS A 233 3.01 -13.22 -1.87
N VAL A 234 2.73 -12.63 -0.71
CA VAL A 234 2.86 -13.30 0.60
C VAL A 234 1.56 -13.32 1.39
N PHE A 235 0.70 -12.31 1.22
CA PHE A 235 -0.50 -12.07 1.99
C PHE A 235 -1.70 -11.76 1.08
N GLY A 236 -2.83 -12.38 1.38
CA GLY A 236 -4.17 -11.81 1.22
C GLY A 236 -4.77 -11.62 2.62
N ASP A 237 -6.03 -11.17 2.70
CA ASP A 237 -6.62 -10.89 4.00
C ASP A 237 -6.77 -12.16 4.85
N ALA A 238 -7.00 -13.34 4.25
CA ALA A 238 -7.01 -14.61 4.99
C ALA A 238 -5.67 -14.91 5.68
N GLU A 239 -4.55 -14.65 5.00
CA GLU A 239 -3.23 -14.85 5.61
C GLU A 239 -2.98 -13.85 6.73
N ILE A 240 -3.39 -12.59 6.58
CA ILE A 240 -3.24 -11.57 7.64
C ILE A 240 -4.15 -11.89 8.83
N ALA A 241 -5.40 -12.30 8.61
CA ALA A 241 -6.31 -12.76 9.66
C ALA A 241 -5.73 -13.93 10.46
N SER A 242 -5.01 -14.85 9.80
CA SER A 242 -4.35 -15.96 10.49
C SER A 242 -3.28 -15.50 11.49
N LEU A 243 -2.70 -14.29 11.34
CA LEU A 243 -1.73 -13.73 12.28
C LEU A 243 -2.35 -13.27 13.61
N VAL A 244 -3.68 -13.12 13.67
CA VAL A 244 -4.39 -12.72 14.90
C VAL A 244 -4.54 -13.90 15.86
N ALA A 245 -4.65 -15.13 15.34
CA ALA A 245 -4.86 -16.32 16.14
C ALA A 245 -3.73 -16.50 17.21
N PRO A 246 -4.07 -16.93 18.44
CA PRO A 246 -5.37 -17.46 18.86
C PRO A 246 -6.39 -16.41 19.32
N ARG A 247 -6.11 -15.11 19.15
CA ARG A 247 -6.95 -14.02 19.69
C ARG A 247 -8.21 -13.83 18.85
N THR A 248 -9.21 -13.17 19.43
CA THR A 248 -10.52 -13.03 18.80
C THR A 248 -10.46 -12.08 17.61
N LEU A 249 -10.98 -12.54 16.47
CA LEU A 249 -11.19 -11.75 15.26
C LEU A 249 -12.65 -11.90 14.83
N ILE A 250 -13.33 -10.78 14.64
CA ILE A 250 -14.70 -10.73 14.12
C ILE A 250 -14.61 -10.04 12.77
N ILE A 251 -15.08 -10.72 11.73
CA ILE A 251 -15.22 -10.16 10.39
C ILE A 251 -16.70 -9.85 10.18
N GLU A 252 -17.01 -8.60 9.84
CA GLU A 252 -18.36 -8.23 9.41
C GLU A 252 -18.39 -8.05 7.89
N SER A 253 -19.23 -8.86 7.25
CA SER A 253 -19.58 -8.78 5.83
C SER A 253 -20.91 -8.06 5.66
N GLY A 254 -21.11 -7.32 4.56
CA GLY A 254 -22.39 -6.65 4.31
C GLY A 254 -22.27 -5.30 3.63
N LYS A 255 -22.04 -4.25 4.42
CA LYS A 255 -21.93 -2.88 3.93
C LYS A 255 -20.46 -2.43 3.92
N TYR A 256 -19.96 -2.15 2.73
CA TYR A 256 -18.63 -1.60 2.48
C TYR A 256 -18.73 -0.11 2.15
N PRO A 257 -17.70 0.70 2.46
CA PRO A 257 -17.64 2.07 1.99
C PRO A 257 -17.48 2.10 0.46
N GLU A 258 -18.12 3.09 -0.15
CA GLU A 258 -18.05 3.33 -1.59
C GLU A 258 -17.25 4.61 -1.84
N PHE A 259 -16.23 4.52 -2.68
CA PHE A 259 -15.45 5.69 -3.11
C PHE A 259 -14.85 5.42 -4.48
N GLY A 260 -14.81 6.45 -5.31
CA GLY A 260 -14.18 6.44 -6.63
C GLY A 260 -13.41 7.73 -6.86
N PHE A 261 -12.16 7.60 -7.33
CA PHE A 261 -11.35 8.70 -7.82
C PHE A 261 -11.08 8.48 -9.30
N ARG A 262 -11.48 9.44 -10.15
CA ARG A 262 -11.47 9.29 -11.62
C ARG A 262 -12.20 8.02 -12.07
N THR A 263 -13.49 7.96 -11.78
CA THR A 263 -14.39 6.91 -12.24
C THR A 263 -15.43 7.46 -13.22
N THR A 264 -15.96 6.60 -14.10
CA THR A 264 -17.08 6.93 -14.97
C THR A 264 -18.37 7.09 -14.15
N ALA A 265 -19.45 7.57 -14.79
CA ALA A 265 -20.78 7.62 -14.17
C ALA A 265 -21.31 6.24 -13.72
N TRP A 266 -20.72 5.16 -14.23
CA TRP A 266 -21.05 3.76 -13.91
C TRP A 266 -20.12 3.14 -12.87
N GLY A 267 -19.19 3.91 -12.29
CA GLY A 267 -18.25 3.43 -11.26
C GLY A 267 -17.04 2.66 -11.81
N GLU A 268 -16.83 2.64 -13.13
CA GLU A 268 -15.65 2.03 -13.76
C GLU A 268 -14.45 2.97 -13.71
N LEU A 269 -13.22 2.45 -13.75
CA LEU A 269 -12.01 3.28 -13.76
C LEU A 269 -11.90 4.10 -15.06
N GLU A 270 -11.71 5.41 -14.95
CA GLU A 270 -11.46 6.28 -16.10
C GLU A 270 -9.97 6.18 -16.53
N VAL A 271 -9.66 5.17 -17.33
CA VAL A 271 -8.31 4.94 -17.87
C VAL A 271 -8.12 5.71 -19.19
N LYS A 272 -7.42 6.84 -19.17
CA LYS A 272 -7.08 7.60 -20.39
C LYS A 272 -5.94 6.94 -21.15
N GLN A 273 -6.07 6.91 -22.47
CA GLN A 273 -5.01 6.46 -23.40
C GLN A 273 -4.48 7.61 -24.25
N ASP A 274 -5.20 8.73 -24.27
CA ASP A 274 -4.90 9.98 -24.93
C ASP A 274 -5.28 11.17 -24.03
N GLY A 275 -4.43 12.21 -24.02
CA GLY A 275 -4.65 13.41 -23.22
C GLY A 275 -4.54 13.20 -21.70
N TYR A 276 -4.05 14.21 -21.00
CA TYR A 276 -3.99 14.16 -19.53
C TYR A 276 -5.36 14.45 -18.92
N ALA A 277 -5.78 13.63 -17.97
CA ALA A 277 -7.00 13.89 -17.21
C ALA A 277 -6.92 15.22 -16.41
N PRO A 278 -8.06 15.90 -16.18
CA PRO A 278 -8.10 17.11 -15.36
C PRO A 278 -7.66 16.85 -13.91
N LEU A 279 -8.15 15.77 -13.30
CA LEU A 279 -7.72 15.28 -11.99
C LEU A 279 -6.35 14.61 -12.10
N LYS A 280 -5.49 14.88 -11.13
CA LYS A 280 -4.10 14.40 -11.05
C LYS A 280 -4.03 13.36 -9.94
N GLY A 281 -4.19 12.10 -10.31
CA GLY A 281 -4.10 10.97 -9.39
C GLY A 281 -4.43 9.66 -10.11
N LYS A 282 -4.17 8.55 -9.43
CA LYS A 282 -4.46 7.21 -9.96
C LYS A 282 -5.97 7.01 -10.05
N PRO A 283 -6.53 6.58 -11.20
CA PRO A 283 -7.88 6.05 -11.22
C PRO A 283 -8.01 4.88 -10.24
N GLY A 284 -8.95 4.97 -9.32
CA GLY A 284 -9.12 3.95 -8.30
C GLY A 284 -10.50 3.97 -7.67
N ARG A 285 -10.98 2.80 -7.23
CA ARG A 285 -12.26 2.63 -6.55
C ARG A 285 -12.12 1.68 -5.37
N LEU A 286 -12.87 1.92 -4.30
CA LEU A 286 -12.99 0.91 -3.25
C LEU A 286 -13.78 -0.28 -3.80
N LEU A 287 -13.23 -1.47 -3.60
CA LEU A 287 -13.88 -2.69 -4.04
C LEU A 287 -14.97 -3.08 -3.05
N VAL A 288 -16.13 -3.45 -3.59
CA VAL A 288 -17.25 -4.01 -2.83
C VAL A 288 -17.32 -5.49 -3.18
N PRO A 289 -16.79 -6.39 -2.34
CA PRO A 289 -16.86 -7.82 -2.60
C PRO A 289 -18.29 -8.31 -2.43
N ASP A 290 -18.65 -9.36 -3.17
CA ASP A 290 -19.89 -10.08 -2.88
C ASP A 290 -19.75 -10.92 -1.59
N LYS A 291 -20.88 -11.36 -1.04
CA LYS A 291 -20.90 -12.11 0.22
C LYS A 291 -20.17 -13.46 0.13
N ASP A 292 -20.16 -14.09 -1.04
CA ASP A 292 -19.58 -15.42 -1.22
C ASP A 292 -18.05 -15.34 -1.32
N GLU A 293 -17.51 -14.26 -1.90
CA GLU A 293 -16.09 -13.94 -1.85
C GLU A 293 -15.61 -13.81 -0.40
N VAL A 294 -16.33 -13.04 0.42
CA VAL A 294 -15.98 -12.83 1.84
C VAL A 294 -16.05 -14.14 2.62
N LYS A 295 -17.11 -14.93 2.42
CA LYS A 295 -17.24 -16.26 3.05
C LYS A 295 -16.10 -17.20 2.66
N THR A 296 -15.71 -17.19 1.39
CA THR A 296 -14.59 -17.99 0.88
C THR A 296 -13.28 -17.57 1.53
N GLU A 297 -13.00 -16.27 1.62
CA GLU A 297 -11.76 -15.78 2.24
C GLU A 297 -11.73 -16.07 3.76
N VAL A 298 -12.88 -15.97 4.44
CA VAL A 298 -13.03 -16.36 5.85
C VAL A 298 -12.78 -17.86 6.04
N ALA A 299 -13.31 -18.70 5.15
CA ALA A 299 -13.09 -20.14 5.19
C ALA A 299 -11.60 -20.49 5.05
N ARG A 300 -10.90 -19.82 4.12
CA ARG A 300 -9.43 -19.94 3.97
C ARG A 300 -8.70 -19.53 5.25
N ALA A 301 -9.10 -18.42 5.88
CA ALA A 301 -8.48 -17.96 7.13
C ALA A 301 -8.66 -18.98 8.27
N ARG A 302 -9.85 -19.58 8.38
CA ARG A 302 -10.14 -20.63 9.37
C ARG A 302 -9.35 -21.91 9.10
N GLU A 303 -9.18 -22.29 7.84
CA GLU A 303 -8.39 -23.47 7.46
C GLU A 303 -6.94 -23.36 7.95
N PHE A 304 -6.33 -22.17 7.87
CA PHE A 304 -4.96 -21.93 8.32
C PHE A 304 -4.73 -22.19 9.82
N THR A 305 -5.79 -22.15 10.63
CA THR A 305 -5.71 -22.28 12.10
C THR A 305 -6.55 -23.45 12.65
N ALA A 306 -7.21 -24.23 11.79
CA ALA A 306 -8.17 -25.26 12.20
C ALA A 306 -7.58 -26.36 13.13
N ALA A 307 -6.30 -26.67 13.00
CA ALA A 307 -5.62 -27.67 13.83
C ALA A 307 -5.02 -27.09 15.13
N LEU A 308 -5.11 -25.77 15.35
CA LEU A 308 -4.56 -25.12 16.54
C LEU A 308 -5.33 -25.54 17.80
N LYS A 309 -4.61 -25.96 18.83
CA LYS A 309 -5.19 -26.36 20.13
C LYS A 309 -4.93 -25.30 21.21
N PRO A 310 -5.89 -25.03 22.13
CA PRO A 310 -7.26 -25.53 22.14
C PRO A 310 -8.04 -25.00 20.93
N GLN A 311 -8.98 -25.82 20.42
CA GLN A 311 -9.87 -25.45 19.33
C GLN A 311 -10.93 -24.47 19.86
N ALA A 312 -10.55 -23.21 20.04
CA ALA A 312 -11.50 -22.12 20.23
C ALA A 312 -11.73 -21.44 18.88
N PRO A 313 -12.98 -21.13 18.48
CA PRO A 313 -13.19 -20.33 17.28
C PRO A 313 -12.64 -18.92 17.53
N THR A 314 -11.48 -18.64 16.94
CA THR A 314 -10.82 -17.34 17.04
C THR A 314 -11.32 -16.38 15.95
N LEU A 315 -12.14 -16.86 15.01
CA LEU A 315 -12.62 -16.10 13.86
C LEU A 315 -14.12 -16.29 13.64
N THR A 316 -14.88 -15.23 13.91
CA THR A 316 -16.34 -15.16 13.71
C THR A 316 -16.66 -14.34 12.47
N LEU A 317 -17.65 -14.76 11.70
CA LEU A 317 -18.20 -14.00 10.58
C LEU A 317 -19.62 -13.56 10.94
N VAL A 318 -19.88 -12.27 10.83
CA VAL A 318 -21.20 -11.65 10.99
C VAL A 318 -21.65 -11.13 9.63
N ASP A 319 -22.82 -11.57 9.17
CA ASP A 319 -23.45 -11.06 7.95
C ASP A 319 -24.43 -9.94 8.32
N SER A 320 -24.11 -8.71 7.93
CA SER A 320 -24.89 -7.51 8.24
C SER A 320 -25.44 -6.82 6.98
N GLN A 321 -26.42 -5.93 7.15
CA GLN A 321 -26.90 -5.00 6.11
C GLN A 321 -26.56 -3.54 6.43
N VAL A 322 -26.00 -3.28 7.61
CA VAL A 322 -25.60 -1.96 8.11
C VAL A 322 -24.11 -1.98 8.46
N PRO A 323 -23.40 -0.85 8.39
CA PRO A 323 -22.04 -0.78 8.89
C PRO A 323 -22.05 -0.91 10.42
N VAL A 324 -21.12 -1.71 10.96
CA VAL A 324 -20.90 -1.89 12.40
C VAL A 324 -22.19 -2.27 13.14
N SER A 325 -22.71 -3.46 12.82
CA SER A 325 -23.99 -3.94 13.35
C SER A 325 -23.99 -4.14 14.86
N GLN A 326 -25.20 -4.14 15.42
CA GLN A 326 -25.42 -4.48 16.83
C GLN A 326 -24.95 -5.90 17.17
N GLU A 327 -25.03 -6.84 16.21
CA GLU A 327 -24.53 -8.21 16.38
C GLU A 327 -22.99 -8.20 16.52
N THR A 328 -22.30 -7.51 15.61
CA THR A 328 -20.84 -7.34 15.67
C THR A 328 -20.40 -6.65 16.95
N LEU A 329 -21.03 -5.53 17.32
CA LEU A 329 -20.71 -4.80 18.54
C LEU A 329 -20.95 -5.64 19.80
N THR A 330 -22.05 -6.39 19.85
CA THR A 330 -22.37 -7.29 20.96
C THR A 330 -21.33 -8.41 21.07
N ALA A 331 -20.97 -9.05 19.96
CA ALA A 331 -19.95 -10.09 19.93
C ALA A 331 -18.58 -9.52 20.36
N PHE A 332 -18.24 -8.32 19.91
CA PHE A 332 -16.99 -7.64 20.22
C PHE A 332 -16.87 -7.30 21.70
N VAL A 333 -17.85 -6.60 22.29
CA VAL A 333 -17.77 -6.23 23.72
C VAL A 333 -17.77 -7.45 24.63
N LYS A 334 -18.52 -8.51 24.29
CA LYS A 334 -18.53 -9.77 25.05
C LYS A 334 -17.21 -10.53 24.96
N SER A 335 -16.48 -10.39 23.86
CA SER A 335 -15.15 -10.99 23.72
C SER A 335 -14.10 -10.35 24.63
N LEU A 336 -14.28 -9.07 24.98
CA LEU A 336 -13.41 -8.34 25.90
C LEU A 336 -13.85 -8.50 27.36
N ALA A 337 -15.16 -8.43 27.61
CA ALA A 337 -15.76 -8.56 28.93
C ALA A 337 -17.04 -9.42 28.84
N PRO A 338 -17.00 -10.72 29.26
CA PRO A 338 -18.11 -11.66 29.04
C PRO A 338 -19.46 -11.25 29.62
N ASP A 339 -19.46 -10.45 30.69
CA ASP A 339 -20.67 -9.93 31.35
C ASP A 339 -21.14 -8.58 30.77
N ALA A 340 -20.41 -7.99 29.82
CA ALA A 340 -20.75 -6.71 29.22
C ALA A 340 -22.07 -6.80 28.44
N LYS A 341 -22.88 -5.75 28.59
CA LYS A 341 -24.08 -5.50 27.81
C LYS A 341 -23.84 -4.28 26.95
N LEU A 342 -24.06 -4.43 25.65
CA LEU A 342 -24.03 -3.30 24.72
C LEU A 342 -25.15 -2.33 25.12
N ALA A 343 -24.82 -1.06 25.34
CA ALA A 343 -25.79 -0.02 25.61
C ALA A 343 -26.71 0.17 24.39
N GLU A 344 -27.97 0.55 24.59
CA GLU A 344 -28.89 0.81 23.48
C GLU A 344 -28.40 1.95 22.56
N PRO A 345 -28.67 1.91 21.25
CA PRO A 345 -28.37 3.02 20.35
C PRO A 345 -28.97 4.33 20.88
N TYR A 346 -28.20 5.41 20.82
CA TYR A 346 -28.63 6.72 21.31
C TYR A 346 -28.85 7.66 20.13
N GLN A 347 -29.99 8.35 20.11
CA GLN A 347 -30.24 9.40 19.12
C GLN A 347 -29.52 10.67 19.56
N THR A 348 -28.49 11.04 18.81
CA THR A 348 -27.51 12.05 19.25
C THR A 348 -27.87 13.44 18.73
N PRO A 349 -27.64 14.53 19.49
CA PRO A 349 -27.60 15.87 18.92
C PRO A 349 -26.55 15.94 17.79
N GLU A 350 -26.90 16.65 16.71
CA GLU A 350 -26.00 16.84 15.57
C GLU A 350 -24.74 17.60 16.00
N LEU A 351 -23.56 17.18 15.50
CA LEU A 351 -22.32 17.90 15.70
C LEU A 351 -22.46 19.38 15.30
N LYS A 352 -22.11 20.29 16.21
CA LYS A 352 -22.28 21.75 16.02
C LYS A 352 -21.28 22.35 15.03
N SER A 353 -20.04 21.87 15.03
CA SER A 353 -18.96 22.37 14.17
C SER A 353 -17.94 21.27 13.90
N ARG A 354 -17.38 21.29 12.69
CA ARG A 354 -16.26 20.43 12.25
C ARG A 354 -14.90 21.14 12.27
N GLU A 355 -14.85 22.41 12.68
CA GLU A 355 -13.65 23.25 12.58
C GLU A 355 -12.43 22.64 13.27
N GLN A 356 -12.61 22.16 14.50
CA GLN A 356 -11.52 21.53 15.26
C GLN A 356 -11.08 20.20 14.63
N ALA A 357 -12.02 19.41 14.10
CA ALA A 357 -11.70 18.17 13.40
C ALA A 357 -10.90 18.43 12.12
N ASN A 358 -11.27 19.45 11.35
CA ASN A 358 -10.55 19.87 10.14
C ASN A 358 -9.14 20.36 10.48
N LYS A 359 -9.00 21.16 11.54
CA LYS A 359 -7.68 21.61 12.02
C LYS A 359 -6.78 20.42 12.41
N ARG A 360 -7.30 19.47 13.20
CA ARG A 360 -6.55 18.25 13.56
C ARG A 360 -6.13 17.45 12.33
N HIS A 361 -7.01 17.32 11.33
CA HIS A 361 -6.70 16.65 10.07
C HIS A 361 -5.56 17.35 9.31
N ASP A 362 -5.66 18.67 9.13
CA ASP A 362 -4.67 19.44 8.37
C ASP A 362 -3.29 19.41 9.04
N GLU A 363 -3.26 19.46 10.37
CA GLU A 363 -2.03 19.29 11.16
C GLU A 363 -1.41 17.90 10.96
N GLN A 364 -2.21 16.82 10.97
CA GLN A 364 -1.72 15.47 10.70
C GLN A 364 -1.19 15.31 9.28
N LEU A 365 -1.86 15.88 8.28
CA LEU A 365 -1.39 15.84 6.90
C LEU A 365 -0.06 16.58 6.76
N ALA A 366 0.05 17.78 7.32
CA ALA A 366 1.27 18.56 7.31
C ALA A 366 2.43 17.84 8.02
N GLU A 367 2.14 17.16 9.13
CA GLU A 367 3.11 16.36 9.87
C GLU A 367 3.67 15.20 9.04
N ILE A 368 2.80 14.40 8.38
CA ILE A 368 3.24 13.29 7.51
C ILE A 368 4.14 13.82 6.38
N LEU A 369 3.75 14.94 5.76
CA LEU A 369 4.53 15.54 4.68
C LEU A 369 5.89 16.04 5.18
N ARG A 370 5.93 16.69 6.35
CA ARG A 370 7.18 17.13 6.99
C ARG A 370 8.09 15.95 7.31
N HIS A 371 7.54 14.90 7.91
CA HIS A 371 8.28 13.68 8.25
C HIS A 371 8.93 13.07 7.01
N ASN A 372 8.18 12.92 5.92
CA ASN A 372 8.71 12.43 4.65
C ASN A 372 9.83 13.32 4.09
N GLN A 373 9.72 14.64 4.20
CA GLN A 373 10.80 15.54 3.76
C GLN A 373 12.07 15.38 4.60
N ARG A 374 11.93 15.23 5.92
CA ARG A 374 13.05 14.94 6.81
C ARG A 374 13.71 13.61 6.44
N LEU A 375 12.93 12.54 6.26
CA LEU A 375 13.44 11.23 5.85
C LEU A 375 14.18 11.27 4.51
N LEU A 376 13.69 12.06 3.53
CA LEU A 376 14.37 12.24 2.26
C LEU A 376 15.77 12.85 2.42
N GLN A 377 15.92 13.82 3.34
CA GLN A 377 17.22 14.40 3.67
C GLN A 377 18.15 13.36 4.31
N LEU A 378 17.64 12.58 5.28
CA LEU A 378 18.40 11.53 5.97
C LEU A 378 18.73 10.32 5.08
N ALA A 379 18.01 10.13 3.98
CA ALA A 379 18.22 9.00 3.06
C ALA A 379 19.60 9.02 2.39
N TYR A 380 20.25 10.19 2.27
CA TYR A 380 21.61 10.28 1.73
C TYR A 380 22.62 9.56 2.63
N GLU A 381 22.62 9.87 3.93
CA GLU A 381 23.51 9.24 4.92
C GLU A 381 23.23 7.75 5.04
N THR A 382 21.95 7.38 5.04
CA THR A 382 21.50 5.98 5.06
C THR A 382 22.05 5.20 3.86
N ARG A 383 22.08 5.80 2.66
CA ARG A 383 22.64 5.16 1.46
C ARG A 383 24.16 5.01 1.52
N ILE A 384 24.87 5.98 2.10
CA ILE A 384 26.33 5.87 2.29
C ILE A 384 26.64 4.68 3.20
N GLU A 385 25.96 4.59 4.34
CA GLU A 385 26.15 3.48 5.28
C GLU A 385 25.75 2.15 4.65
N PHE A 386 24.64 2.11 3.91
CA PHE A 386 24.21 0.92 3.17
C PHE A 386 25.25 0.46 2.15
N MET A 387 25.90 1.38 1.43
CA MET A 387 26.89 1.08 0.39
C MET A 387 28.34 1.07 0.88
N LYS A 388 28.59 1.05 2.20
CA LYS A 388 29.95 1.18 2.77
C LYS A 388 30.96 0.12 2.30
N ASP A 389 30.46 -1.06 1.91
CA ASP A 389 31.29 -2.18 1.44
C ASP A 389 31.58 -2.13 -0.08
N LEU A 390 31.06 -1.12 -0.80
CA LEU A 390 31.35 -0.92 -2.22
C LEU A 390 32.80 -0.47 -2.41
N LYS A 391 33.57 -1.25 -3.18
CA LYS A 391 34.98 -0.98 -3.46
C LYS A 391 35.14 -0.39 -4.86
N THR A 392 35.76 0.78 -4.96
CA THR A 392 35.97 1.51 -6.23
C THR A 392 37.46 1.68 -6.58
N ASP A 393 38.33 0.95 -5.89
CA ASP A 393 39.79 1.03 -6.00
C ASP A 393 40.37 0.26 -7.20
N SER A 394 39.62 -0.71 -7.74
CA SER A 394 39.93 -1.38 -9.01
C SER A 394 38.66 -1.91 -9.68
N LEU A 395 38.73 -2.21 -10.99
CA LEU A 395 37.61 -2.79 -11.72
C LEU A 395 37.19 -4.15 -11.14
N GLU A 396 38.14 -5.04 -10.85
CA GLU A 396 37.88 -6.36 -10.28
C GLU A 396 37.17 -6.27 -8.92
N ASN A 397 37.63 -5.36 -8.06
CA ASN A 397 37.01 -5.14 -6.75
C ASN A 397 35.61 -4.53 -6.89
N PHE A 398 35.42 -3.60 -7.82
CA PHE A 398 34.10 -3.04 -8.10
C PHE A 398 33.12 -4.09 -8.59
N GLU A 399 33.50 -4.91 -9.58
CA GLU A 399 32.66 -5.98 -10.12
C GLU A 399 32.22 -6.97 -9.04
N LYS A 400 33.11 -7.35 -8.13
CA LYS A 400 32.79 -8.26 -7.02
C LYS A 400 31.93 -7.59 -5.94
N SER A 401 32.27 -6.36 -5.54
CA SER A 401 31.59 -5.67 -4.43
C SER A 401 30.25 -5.05 -4.80
N VAL A 402 30.02 -4.76 -6.09
CA VAL A 402 28.74 -4.17 -6.56
C VAL A 402 27.63 -5.21 -6.68
N GLU A 403 27.97 -6.49 -6.86
CA GLU A 403 27.00 -7.53 -7.22
C GLU A 403 25.90 -7.76 -6.18
N PRO A 404 26.18 -7.77 -4.86
CA PRO A 404 25.12 -7.82 -3.85
C PRO A 404 24.11 -6.67 -3.98
N TYR A 405 24.57 -5.45 -4.27
CA TYR A 405 23.70 -4.29 -4.45
C TYR A 405 22.87 -4.38 -5.73
N ARG A 406 23.45 -4.90 -6.83
CA ARG A 406 22.70 -5.17 -8.06
C ARG A 406 21.61 -6.19 -7.84
N LYS A 407 21.88 -7.24 -7.06
CA LYS A 407 20.90 -8.26 -6.69
C LYS A 407 19.77 -7.66 -5.86
N ILE A 408 20.07 -6.87 -4.82
CA ILE A 408 19.07 -6.18 -4.00
C ILE A 408 18.21 -5.25 -4.87
N PHE A 409 18.85 -4.43 -5.71
CA PHE A 409 18.13 -3.52 -6.60
C PHE A 409 17.20 -4.28 -7.56
N ARG A 410 17.69 -5.37 -8.17
CA ARG A 410 16.93 -6.22 -9.08
C ARG A 410 15.74 -6.90 -8.40
N ASP A 411 15.97 -7.53 -7.26
CA ASP A 411 14.99 -8.46 -6.67
C ASP A 411 14.02 -7.78 -5.70
N GLU A 412 14.50 -6.77 -4.96
CA GLU A 412 13.76 -6.13 -3.86
C GLU A 412 13.23 -4.75 -4.23
N VAL A 413 13.95 -3.96 -5.03
CA VAL A 413 13.54 -2.59 -5.40
C VAL A 413 12.65 -2.59 -6.65
N ILE A 414 13.12 -3.16 -7.77
CA ILE A 414 12.34 -3.18 -9.02
C ILE A 414 11.53 -4.47 -9.17
N GLY A 415 12.02 -5.58 -8.63
CA GLY A 415 11.49 -6.93 -8.80
C GLY A 415 11.84 -7.57 -10.16
N SER A 416 11.86 -8.90 -10.20
CA SER A 416 12.26 -9.70 -11.37
C SER A 416 11.31 -10.88 -11.64
N PHE A 417 11.01 -11.20 -12.89
CA PHE A 417 10.29 -12.45 -13.21
C PHE A 417 11.28 -13.60 -13.30
N ASP A 418 10.95 -14.73 -12.68
CA ASP A 418 11.71 -15.98 -12.81
C ASP A 418 11.30 -16.69 -14.12
N LEU A 419 11.64 -16.05 -15.24
CA LEU A 419 11.36 -16.52 -16.59
C LEU A 419 12.67 -16.46 -17.39
N ALA A 420 12.98 -17.54 -18.11
CA ALA A 420 14.09 -17.55 -19.05
C ALA A 420 13.73 -16.70 -20.29
N LEU A 421 14.73 -16.01 -20.84
CA LEU A 421 14.60 -15.34 -22.12
C LEU A 421 14.38 -16.37 -23.24
N LEU A 422 13.48 -16.06 -24.16
CA LEU A 422 13.32 -16.81 -25.40
C LEU A 422 14.49 -16.54 -26.36
N PRO A 423 14.74 -17.42 -27.35
CA PRO A 423 15.56 -17.07 -28.50
C PRO A 423 15.07 -15.75 -29.10
N ASP A 424 15.99 -14.89 -29.55
CA ASP A 424 15.65 -13.52 -29.95
C ASP A 424 14.71 -13.47 -31.15
N ASN A 425 14.83 -14.43 -32.07
CA ASN A 425 14.04 -14.55 -33.29
C ASN A 425 13.85 -13.18 -33.97
N ALA A 426 14.93 -12.38 -34.08
CA ALA A 426 14.82 -11.00 -34.52
C ALA A 426 14.22 -10.91 -35.92
N ARG A 427 13.15 -10.11 -36.04
CA ARG A 427 12.44 -9.84 -37.29
C ARG A 427 12.58 -8.37 -37.58
N SER A 428 12.86 -8.01 -38.83
CA SER A 428 12.99 -6.61 -39.21
C SER A 428 12.26 -6.28 -40.50
N ARG A 429 11.87 -5.01 -40.61
CA ARG A 429 11.41 -4.41 -41.86
C ARG A 429 12.05 -3.05 -42.05
N LYS A 430 12.35 -2.69 -43.30
CA LYS A 430 12.88 -1.37 -43.63
C LYS A 430 11.87 -0.30 -43.23
N TYR A 431 12.34 0.73 -42.52
CA TYR A 431 11.53 1.83 -42.03
C TYR A 431 11.72 3.09 -42.88
N GLN A 432 12.96 3.58 -42.99
CA GLN A 432 13.27 4.76 -43.80
C GLN A 432 14.69 4.70 -44.37
N VAL A 433 14.93 5.48 -45.41
CA VAL A 433 16.23 5.64 -46.07
C VAL A 433 16.57 7.13 -46.10
N GLY A 434 17.50 7.56 -45.25
CA GLY A 434 18.03 8.93 -45.26
C GLY A 434 19.16 9.10 -46.28
N PRO A 435 19.82 10.26 -46.34
CA PRO A 435 20.96 10.48 -47.23
C PRO A 435 22.15 9.54 -46.93
N LYS A 436 22.52 9.43 -45.64
CA LYS A 436 23.69 8.67 -45.16
C LYS A 436 23.35 7.42 -44.34
N THR A 437 22.07 7.18 -44.05
CA THR A 437 21.63 6.12 -43.14
C THR A 437 20.47 5.32 -43.70
N ILE A 438 20.29 4.11 -43.19
CA ILE A 438 19.10 3.26 -43.41
C ILE A 438 18.61 2.80 -42.05
N SER A 439 17.30 2.94 -41.80
CA SER A 439 16.68 2.50 -40.56
C SER A 439 15.73 1.32 -40.80
N TYR A 440 15.66 0.44 -39.80
CA TYR A 440 14.81 -0.74 -39.75
C TYR A 440 14.02 -0.74 -38.45
N GLU A 441 12.74 -1.07 -38.53
CA GLU A 441 12.00 -1.51 -37.36
C GLU A 441 12.39 -2.95 -37.07
N VAL A 442 12.71 -3.25 -35.82
CA VAL A 442 13.13 -4.56 -35.35
C VAL A 442 12.21 -4.99 -34.21
N GLU A 443 11.72 -6.22 -34.26
CA GLU A 443 10.98 -6.88 -33.19
C GLU A 443 11.66 -8.19 -32.80
N MET A 444 11.64 -8.51 -31.51
CA MET A 444 12.34 -9.64 -30.92
C MET A 444 11.50 -10.30 -29.83
N ASP A 445 11.58 -11.61 -29.71
CA ASP A 445 10.91 -12.35 -28.65
C ASP A 445 11.70 -12.20 -27.33
N VAL A 446 10.99 -12.05 -26.20
CA VAL A 446 11.61 -11.89 -24.87
C VAL A 446 11.07 -12.93 -23.90
N PHE A 447 9.76 -12.91 -23.65
CA PHE A 447 9.03 -13.92 -22.89
C PHE A 447 7.78 -14.31 -23.69
N PRO A 448 7.05 -15.39 -23.30
CA PRO A 448 5.73 -15.65 -23.88
C PRO A 448 4.86 -14.39 -23.83
N GLU A 449 4.33 -13.98 -24.98
CA GLU A 449 3.49 -12.78 -25.16
C GLU A 449 4.18 -11.42 -24.89
N VAL A 450 5.50 -11.38 -24.72
CA VAL A 450 6.27 -10.16 -24.51
C VAL A 450 7.37 -10.04 -25.56
N THR A 451 7.31 -8.97 -26.36
CA THR A 451 8.32 -8.64 -27.36
C THR A 451 9.09 -7.35 -27.02
N ALA A 452 10.32 -7.26 -27.51
CA ALA A 452 11.08 -6.03 -27.62
C ALA A 452 10.92 -5.47 -29.03
N TYR A 453 10.76 -4.15 -29.13
CA TYR A 453 10.64 -3.44 -30.40
C TYR A 453 11.52 -2.20 -30.36
N GLY A 454 12.12 -1.84 -31.48
CA GLY A 454 12.89 -0.61 -31.63
C GLY A 454 13.26 -0.31 -33.08
N ILE A 455 13.97 0.80 -33.26
CA ILE A 455 14.49 1.21 -34.57
C ILE A 455 16.00 1.07 -34.57
N LEU A 456 16.51 0.15 -35.38
CA LEU A 456 17.92 0.04 -35.74
C LEU A 456 18.23 1.04 -36.86
N THR A 457 19.26 1.87 -36.70
CA THR A 457 19.74 2.76 -37.77
C THR A 457 21.21 2.50 -38.04
N LEU A 458 21.50 2.24 -39.31
CA LEU A 458 22.81 1.87 -39.82
C LEU A 458 23.36 2.96 -40.75
N PRO A 459 24.68 3.21 -40.74
CA PRO A 459 25.35 3.98 -41.79
C PRO A 459 25.23 3.25 -43.14
N LYS A 460 24.98 3.98 -44.23
CA LYS A 460 24.87 3.39 -45.58
C LYS A 460 26.17 2.82 -46.11
N ASP A 461 27.29 3.32 -45.62
CA ASP A 461 28.63 2.88 -46.01
C ASP A 461 29.10 1.65 -45.22
N MET A 462 28.27 1.12 -44.31
CA MET A 462 28.56 -0.09 -43.55
C MET A 462 28.32 -1.34 -44.41
N LYS A 463 29.28 -2.27 -44.39
CA LYS A 463 29.16 -3.60 -44.99
C LYS A 463 28.28 -4.50 -44.11
N LEU A 464 27.26 -5.10 -44.71
CA LEU A 464 26.29 -5.96 -44.02
C LEU A 464 26.61 -7.46 -44.16
N ASP A 465 27.77 -7.82 -44.70
CA ASP A 465 28.23 -9.19 -44.91
C ASP A 465 28.91 -9.83 -43.68
N GLY A 466 28.89 -9.12 -42.54
CA GLY A 466 29.54 -9.55 -41.30
C GLY A 466 31.04 -9.27 -41.24
N SER A 467 31.64 -8.65 -42.28
CA SER A 467 33.07 -8.32 -42.29
C SER A 467 33.43 -7.04 -41.53
N GLU A 468 32.43 -6.26 -41.10
CA GLU A 468 32.60 -4.97 -40.46
C GLU A 468 31.83 -4.90 -39.13
N GLN A 469 32.50 -4.44 -38.08
CA GLN A 469 31.91 -4.14 -36.78
C GLN A 469 32.03 -2.64 -36.49
N ARG A 470 30.98 -2.05 -35.91
CA ARG A 470 30.98 -0.65 -35.49
C ARG A 470 30.42 -0.52 -34.06
N PRO A 471 30.84 0.48 -33.28
CA PRO A 471 30.29 0.72 -31.95
C PRO A 471 28.78 0.95 -32.00
N VAL A 472 28.06 0.34 -31.04
CA VAL A 472 26.60 0.42 -30.93
C VAL A 472 26.21 1.39 -29.83
N VAL A 473 25.23 2.25 -30.09
CA VAL A 473 24.64 3.17 -29.11
C VAL A 473 23.15 2.89 -28.97
N VAL A 474 22.70 2.56 -27.76
CA VAL A 474 21.26 2.43 -27.45
C VAL A 474 20.69 3.81 -27.12
N CYS A 475 19.75 4.28 -27.93
CA CYS A 475 19.23 5.65 -27.94
C CYS A 475 17.87 5.74 -27.21
N GLN A 476 17.89 6.08 -25.93
CA GLN A 476 16.69 6.12 -25.08
C GLN A 476 15.84 7.38 -25.28
N HIS A 477 14.51 7.22 -25.24
CA HIS A 477 13.55 8.32 -25.18
C HIS A 477 12.82 8.33 -23.82
N GLY A 478 12.29 9.50 -23.44
CA GLY A 478 11.54 9.72 -22.20
C GLY A 478 10.10 9.21 -22.22
N LEU A 479 9.39 9.52 -21.13
CA LEU A 479 7.98 9.17 -20.87
C LEU A 479 7.04 9.53 -22.03
N GLU A 480 6.12 8.63 -22.41
CA GLU A 480 5.23 8.74 -23.58
C GLU A 480 5.95 8.94 -24.94
N GLY A 481 7.29 8.86 -24.96
CA GLY A 481 8.07 8.93 -26.19
C GLY A 481 7.95 7.68 -27.05
N ARG A 482 8.45 7.80 -28.27
CA ARG A 482 8.56 6.72 -29.25
C ARG A 482 9.95 6.73 -29.88
N PRO A 483 10.47 5.59 -30.35
CA PRO A 483 11.78 5.55 -30.98
C PRO A 483 11.86 6.44 -32.24
N GLN A 484 10.74 6.63 -32.95
CA GLN A 484 10.62 7.55 -34.08
C GLN A 484 10.96 9.00 -33.71
N HIS A 485 10.78 9.41 -32.45
CA HIS A 485 11.13 10.77 -32.04
C HIS A 485 12.65 11.02 -31.99
N THR A 486 13.46 9.96 -32.14
CA THR A 486 14.93 10.03 -32.07
C THR A 486 15.62 9.79 -33.42
N VAL A 487 14.85 9.43 -34.46
CA VAL A 487 15.33 8.96 -35.77
C VAL A 487 14.65 9.76 -36.90
N GLY A 488 15.32 9.97 -38.04
CA GLY A 488 14.83 10.76 -39.17
C GLY A 488 15.13 12.25 -39.07
N GLU A 489 14.27 13.08 -39.65
CA GLU A 489 14.38 14.55 -39.62
C GLU A 489 14.11 15.10 -38.22
N GLU A 490 14.66 16.28 -37.91
CA GLU A 490 14.45 16.93 -36.62
C GLU A 490 12.98 17.39 -36.44
N GLY A 491 12.13 16.48 -35.97
CA GLY A 491 10.71 16.78 -35.69
C GLY A 491 10.40 17.01 -34.21
N TYR A 492 11.27 16.57 -33.29
CA TYR A 492 11.00 16.58 -31.85
C TYR A 492 12.05 17.39 -31.08
N ARG A 493 11.62 18.50 -30.46
CA ARG A 493 12.49 19.52 -29.83
C ARG A 493 13.50 18.95 -28.82
N ALA A 494 13.10 17.94 -28.04
CA ALA A 494 13.95 17.40 -26.97
C ALA A 494 15.05 16.46 -27.48
N TYR A 495 14.85 15.79 -28.63
CA TYR A 495 15.75 14.73 -29.10
C TYR A 495 16.56 15.16 -30.32
N LYS A 496 16.04 16.02 -31.20
CA LYS A 496 16.76 16.50 -32.40
C LYS A 496 17.41 15.36 -33.20
N SER A 497 16.67 14.26 -33.35
CA SER A 497 17.10 13.10 -34.14
C SER A 497 18.50 12.57 -33.83
N PHE A 498 18.90 12.59 -32.55
CA PHE A 498 20.26 12.26 -32.13
C PHE A 498 20.73 10.86 -32.56
N ALA A 499 19.83 9.87 -32.68
CA ALA A 499 20.18 8.54 -33.15
C ALA A 499 20.62 8.58 -34.63
N THR A 500 19.91 9.34 -35.47
CA THR A 500 20.32 9.58 -36.86
C THR A 500 21.69 10.23 -36.93
N HIS A 501 21.91 11.30 -36.15
CA HIS A 501 23.19 12.03 -36.19
C HIS A 501 24.38 11.22 -35.70
N LEU A 502 24.17 10.31 -34.76
CA LEU A 502 25.20 9.34 -34.37
C LEU A 502 25.46 8.34 -35.49
N ALA A 503 24.41 7.82 -36.14
CA ALA A 503 24.58 6.91 -37.27
C ALA A 503 25.28 7.58 -38.47
N GLU A 504 25.00 8.85 -38.75
CA GLU A 504 25.71 9.64 -39.77
C GLU A 504 27.21 9.82 -39.47
N ARG A 505 27.61 9.66 -38.20
CA ARG A 505 29.01 9.70 -37.75
C ARG A 505 29.66 8.32 -37.69
N GLY A 506 28.95 7.29 -38.14
CA GLY A 506 29.47 5.92 -38.25
C GLY A 506 29.09 4.99 -37.10
N PHE A 507 28.31 5.42 -36.11
CA PHE A 507 27.80 4.51 -35.08
C PHE A 507 26.66 3.63 -35.61
N ILE A 508 26.46 2.45 -35.03
CA ILE A 508 25.18 1.75 -35.12
C ILE A 508 24.31 2.29 -34.00
N THR A 509 23.06 2.63 -34.27
CA THR A 509 22.14 3.07 -33.21
C THR A 509 20.92 2.18 -33.12
N PHE A 510 20.44 1.94 -31.90
CA PHE A 510 19.19 1.24 -31.66
C PHE A 510 18.32 2.07 -30.70
N ALA A 511 17.17 2.53 -31.16
CA ALA A 511 16.21 3.25 -30.33
C ALA A 511 15.09 2.29 -29.88
N PRO A 512 15.06 1.83 -28.62
CA PRO A 512 14.03 0.91 -28.13
C PRO A 512 12.72 1.63 -27.82
N GLN A 513 11.59 0.91 -27.93
CA GLN A 513 10.33 1.34 -27.35
C GLN A 513 10.20 0.83 -25.91
N ASN A 514 10.07 1.78 -24.99
CA ASN A 514 9.85 1.51 -23.59
C ASN A 514 8.38 1.23 -23.25
N ALA A 515 8.14 0.51 -22.15
CA ALA A 515 6.82 0.07 -21.69
C ALA A 515 6.04 1.13 -20.88
N TYR A 516 6.40 2.42 -20.99
CA TYR A 516 5.76 3.54 -20.30
C TYR A 516 5.05 4.50 -21.29
N VAL A 517 4.15 3.93 -22.09
CA VAL A 517 3.30 4.62 -23.06
C VAL A 517 1.82 4.35 -22.77
N LEU A 518 0.92 5.11 -23.42
CA LEU A 518 -0.54 5.00 -23.29
C LEU A 518 -1.06 5.47 -21.92
N LEU A 519 -0.40 6.49 -21.35
CA LEU A 519 -0.87 7.26 -20.21
C LEU A 519 -1.28 6.39 -19.01
N ASP A 520 -2.57 6.23 -18.73
CA ASP A 520 -2.99 5.48 -17.54
C ASP A 520 -2.79 3.97 -17.69
N ARG A 521 -2.71 3.44 -18.92
CA ARG A 521 -2.52 1.98 -19.11
C ARG A 521 -1.23 1.48 -18.49
N PHE A 522 -0.10 2.12 -18.76
CA PHE A 522 1.16 1.68 -18.15
C PHE A 522 1.19 1.94 -16.64
N ARG A 523 0.53 3.01 -16.16
CA ARG A 523 0.44 3.30 -14.72
C ARG A 523 -0.38 2.22 -14.00
N THR A 524 -1.48 1.77 -14.59
CA THR A 524 -2.26 0.65 -14.08
C THR A 524 -1.44 -0.64 -14.06
N LEU A 525 -0.65 -0.91 -15.11
CA LEU A 525 0.30 -2.04 -15.13
C LEU A 525 1.36 -1.94 -14.03
N GLN A 526 1.85 -0.74 -13.73
CA GLN A 526 2.76 -0.51 -12.60
C GLN A 526 2.11 -0.92 -11.28
N PHE A 527 0.90 -0.45 -10.96
CA PHE A 527 0.22 -0.82 -9.71
C PHE A 527 -0.12 -2.32 -9.64
N LYS A 528 -0.51 -2.92 -10.77
CA LYS A 528 -0.73 -4.36 -10.87
C LYS A 528 0.55 -5.15 -10.58
N SER A 529 1.68 -4.70 -11.13
CA SER A 529 2.98 -5.31 -10.88
C SER A 529 3.43 -5.12 -9.43
N GLN A 530 3.23 -3.93 -8.86
CA GLN A 530 3.61 -3.63 -7.47
C GLN A 530 2.90 -4.53 -6.48
N SER A 531 1.63 -4.88 -6.73
CA SER A 531 0.88 -5.80 -5.85
C SER A 531 1.57 -7.16 -5.62
N ILE A 532 2.42 -7.60 -6.56
CA ILE A 532 3.18 -8.86 -6.49
C ILE A 532 4.69 -8.64 -6.37
N GLY A 533 5.13 -7.43 -6.04
CA GLY A 533 6.54 -7.10 -5.78
C GLY A 533 7.34 -6.96 -7.06
N ARG A 534 6.71 -6.42 -8.10
CA ARG A 534 7.28 -6.17 -9.42
C ARG A 534 7.02 -4.72 -9.82
N SER A 535 7.64 -4.27 -10.88
CA SER A 535 7.39 -2.97 -11.49
C SER A 535 7.33 -3.10 -13.01
N VAL A 536 7.01 -2.01 -13.69
CA VAL A 536 7.16 -1.93 -15.15
C VAL A 536 8.60 -2.24 -15.59
N PHE A 537 9.59 -1.98 -14.72
CA PHE A 537 10.99 -2.32 -14.97
C PHE A 537 11.27 -3.82 -14.91
N SER A 538 10.47 -4.60 -14.19
CA SER A 538 10.54 -6.08 -14.25
C SER A 538 10.24 -6.62 -15.65
N ILE A 539 9.57 -5.84 -16.49
CA ILE A 539 9.30 -6.15 -17.91
C ILE A 539 10.30 -5.43 -18.82
N ALA A 540 10.61 -4.16 -18.53
CA ALA A 540 11.50 -3.36 -19.36
C ALA A 540 12.96 -3.87 -19.35
N VAL A 541 13.47 -4.34 -18.20
CA VAL A 541 14.85 -4.82 -18.07
C VAL A 541 15.11 -6.06 -18.95
N PRO A 542 14.29 -7.14 -18.91
CA PRO A 542 14.44 -8.27 -19.82
C PRO A 542 14.39 -7.88 -21.31
N LYS A 543 13.53 -6.93 -21.69
CA LYS A 543 13.50 -6.40 -23.07
C LYS A 543 14.83 -5.77 -23.46
N HIS A 544 15.43 -4.97 -22.58
CA HIS A 544 16.75 -4.38 -22.82
C HIS A 544 17.86 -5.42 -22.84
N GLN A 545 17.80 -6.42 -21.95
CA GLN A 545 18.75 -7.53 -21.95
C GLN A 545 18.73 -8.27 -23.29
N GLN A 546 17.54 -8.57 -23.82
CA GLN A 546 17.39 -9.20 -25.14
C GLN A 546 18.02 -8.36 -26.25
N ILE A 547 17.71 -7.05 -26.25
CA ILE A 547 18.25 -6.10 -27.22
C ILE A 547 19.78 -6.08 -27.15
N THR A 548 20.37 -5.97 -25.95
CA THR A 548 21.83 -5.93 -25.81
C THR A 548 22.51 -7.26 -26.13
N ASN A 549 21.86 -8.39 -25.84
CA ASN A 549 22.38 -9.71 -26.23
C ASN A 549 22.46 -9.83 -27.74
N TRP A 550 21.40 -9.42 -28.45
CA TRP A 550 21.39 -9.48 -29.91
C TRP A 550 22.32 -8.45 -30.56
N LEU A 551 22.38 -7.22 -30.06
CA LEU A 551 23.33 -6.22 -30.58
C LEU A 551 24.80 -6.59 -30.34
N SER A 552 25.07 -7.58 -29.49
CA SER A 552 26.43 -8.07 -29.23
C SER A 552 26.88 -9.21 -30.16
N THR A 553 25.96 -9.79 -30.93
CA THR A 553 26.26 -10.77 -31.99
C THR A 553 26.70 -10.06 -33.26
#